data_AF-A0A661F1V5-F1
#
_entry.id   AF-A0A661F1V5-F1
#
_cell.length_a   1.000
_cell.length_b   1.000
_cell.length_c   1.000
_cell.angle_alpha   90.00
_cell.angle_beta   90.00
_cell.angle_gamma   90.00
#
_symmetry.space_group_name_H-M   'P 1'
#
loop_
_entity.id
_entity.type
_entity.pdbx_description
1 polymer ?
#
loop_
_entity_poly.entity_id
_entity_poly.type
_entity_poly.pdbx_seq_one_letter_code
_entity_poly.pdbx_strand_id
1 'polypeptide(L)'
;MSKLQTWFEMSQLLKATKTREAELRRELCEEYIGDSQMSNGRVTVKGHEGHLDYKAVQALSYGLDKDLLDALWGDLTDIDKGCVTFKPALGLAAYKRLSEDSLIHEAVTTRLAMPTLSVEEVLDDGN
;
A
#
# COMPACT_ATOMS: atom_id res chain seq x y z
N MET A 1 -12.07 -6.03 -38.97
CA MET A 1 -11.19 -5.44 -37.95
C MET A 1 -10.10 -6.47 -37.61
N SER A 2 -8.83 -6.05 -37.52
CA SER A 2 -7.71 -6.97 -37.22
C SER A 2 -7.70 -7.35 -35.74
N LYS A 3 -7.27 -8.57 -35.39
CA LYS A 3 -7.10 -9.00 -33.99
C LYS A 3 -6.17 -8.08 -33.20
N LEU A 4 -5.12 -7.56 -33.85
CA LEU A 4 -4.19 -6.63 -33.22
C LEU A 4 -4.86 -5.29 -32.88
N GLN A 5 -5.76 -4.84 -33.76
CA GLN A 5 -6.51 -3.60 -33.55
C GLN A 5 -7.52 -3.76 -32.41
N THR A 6 -8.28 -4.87 -32.40
CA THR A 6 -9.20 -5.19 -31.29
C THR A 6 -8.44 -5.30 -29.95
N TRP A 7 -7.27 -5.95 -29.94
CA TRP A 7 -6.45 -6.04 -28.74
C TRP A 7 -5.97 -4.67 -28.25
N PHE A 8 -5.52 -3.80 -29.16
CA PHE A 8 -5.09 -2.45 -28.81
C PHE A 8 -6.25 -1.65 -28.20
N GLU A 9 -7.43 -1.69 -28.80
CA GLU A 9 -8.63 -1.02 -28.29
C GLU A 9 -9.01 -1.55 -26.88
N MET A 10 -9.03 -2.87 -26.68
CA MET A 10 -9.26 -3.49 -25.38
C MET A 10 -8.22 -3.06 -24.34
N SER A 11 -6.95 -2.91 -24.73
CA SER A 11 -5.88 -2.46 -23.84
C SER A 11 -6.08 -1.02 -23.36
N GLN A 12 -6.57 -0.14 -24.23
CA GLN A 12 -6.89 1.25 -23.87
C GLN A 12 -8.10 1.32 -22.95
N LEU A 13 -9.16 0.55 -23.25
CA LEU A 13 -10.33 0.44 -22.38
C LEU A 13 -9.94 -0.07 -20.99
N LEU A 14 -9.14 -1.13 -20.91
CA LEU A 14 -8.65 -1.67 -19.64
C LEU A 14 -7.85 -0.62 -18.85
N LYS A 15 -6.97 0.15 -19.51
CA LYS A 15 -6.21 1.22 -18.86
C LYS A 15 -7.12 2.31 -18.31
N ALA A 16 -8.12 2.74 -19.08
CA ALA A 16 -9.09 3.74 -18.65
C ALA A 16 -9.90 3.24 -17.44
N THR A 17 -10.43 2.00 -17.51
CA THR A 17 -11.19 1.40 -16.41
C THR A 17 -10.37 1.25 -15.14
N LYS A 18 -9.10 0.83 -15.24
CA LYS A 18 -8.20 0.74 -14.08
C LYS A 18 -7.91 2.10 -13.45
N THR A 19 -7.84 3.15 -14.26
CA THR A 19 -7.62 4.52 -13.76
C THR A 19 -8.86 5.00 -12.98
N ARG A 20 -10.04 4.83 -13.57
CA ARG A 20 -11.32 5.19 -12.95
C ARG A 20 -11.58 4.39 -11.67
N GLU A 21 -11.28 3.10 -11.66
CA GLU A 21 -11.37 2.27 -10.45
C GLU A 21 -10.44 2.79 -9.35
N ALA A 22 -9.19 3.12 -9.69
CA ALA A 22 -8.25 3.63 -8.70
C ALA A 22 -8.65 4.99 -8.14
N GLU A 23 -9.29 5.85 -8.93
CA GLU A 23 -9.89 7.12 -8.47
C GLU A 23 -11.04 6.86 -7.49
N LEU A 24 -12.04 6.07 -7.91
CA LEU A 24 -13.18 5.72 -7.07
C LEU A 24 -12.75 5.02 -5.77
N ARG A 25 -11.75 4.13 -5.83
CA ARG A 25 -11.22 3.47 -4.63
C ARG A 25 -10.61 4.46 -3.65
N ARG A 26 -9.95 5.52 -4.12
CA ARG A 26 -9.41 6.56 -3.23
C ARG A 26 -10.54 7.31 -2.56
N GLU A 27 -11.54 7.74 -3.33
CA GLU A 27 -12.72 8.45 -2.82
C GLU A 27 -13.45 7.63 -1.74
N LEU A 28 -13.79 6.37 -2.04
CA LEU A 28 -14.46 5.48 -1.10
C LEU A 28 -13.62 5.20 0.15
N CYS A 29 -12.31 4.99 0.00
CA CYS A 29 -11.47 4.75 1.16
C CYS A 29 -11.28 6.02 2.00
N GLU A 30 -11.21 7.20 1.39
CA GLU A 30 -11.19 8.48 2.11
C GLU A 30 -12.47 8.68 2.92
N GLU A 31 -13.63 8.41 2.30
CA GLU A 31 -14.94 8.47 2.96
C GLU A 31 -15.06 7.46 4.12
N TYR A 32 -14.79 6.18 3.87
CA TYR A 32 -15.01 5.13 4.86
C TYR A 32 -13.96 5.13 5.98
N ILE A 33 -12.72 5.53 5.69
CA ILE A 33 -11.68 5.59 6.71
C ILE A 33 -11.83 6.88 7.53
N GLY A 34 -12.11 8.01 6.88
CA GLY A 34 -12.26 9.32 7.53
C GLY A 34 -11.09 9.63 8.47
N ASP A 35 -11.42 10.08 9.69
CA ASP A 35 -10.44 10.45 10.72
C ASP A 35 -9.92 9.26 11.56
N SER A 36 -10.12 8.03 11.10
CA SER A 36 -9.66 6.84 11.82
C SER A 36 -8.14 6.86 11.98
N GLN A 37 -7.67 6.75 13.23
CA GLN A 37 -6.24 6.78 13.52
C GLN A 37 -5.53 5.54 12.97
N MET A 38 -4.38 5.77 12.32
CA MET A 38 -3.47 4.68 11.95
C MET A 38 -2.79 4.09 13.17
N SER A 39 -2.74 2.76 13.23
CA SER A 39 -1.94 2.01 14.18
C SER A 39 -0.88 1.22 13.42
N ASN A 40 0.39 1.34 13.82
CA ASN A 40 1.51 0.62 13.20
C ASN A 40 1.62 0.80 11.67
N GLY A 41 1.30 2.00 11.19
CA GLY A 41 1.34 2.37 9.77
C GLY A 41 0.18 1.80 8.94
N ARG A 42 -0.93 1.41 9.57
CA ARG A 42 -2.12 0.87 8.90
C ARG A 42 -3.40 1.28 9.62
N VAL A 43 -4.45 1.53 8.85
CA VAL A 43 -5.84 1.63 9.32
C VAL A 43 -6.72 0.71 8.49
N THR A 44 -7.74 0.14 9.11
CA THR A 44 -8.68 -0.77 8.44
C THR A 44 -10.07 -0.54 9.00
N VAL A 45 -11.01 -0.21 8.13
CA VAL A 45 -12.43 -0.05 8.44
C VAL A 45 -13.21 -1.12 7.68
N LYS A 46 -14.21 -1.69 8.35
CA LYS A 46 -15.18 -2.61 7.75
C LYS A 46 -16.56 -2.03 7.93
N GLY A 47 -17.43 -2.27 6.96
CA GLY A 47 -18.82 -1.86 7.03
C GLY A 47 -19.67 -2.64 6.05
N HIS A 48 -20.92 -2.22 5.96
CA HIS A 48 -21.96 -2.88 5.19
C HIS A 48 -22.83 -1.84 4.49
N GLU A 49 -23.12 -2.04 3.21
CA GLU A 49 -23.96 -1.17 2.40
C GLU A 49 -24.87 -2.01 1.48
N GLY A 50 -26.16 -2.11 1.85
CA GLY A 50 -27.14 -2.86 1.09
C GLY A 50 -26.94 -4.38 1.16
N HIS A 51 -26.38 -4.96 0.10
CA HIS A 51 -26.05 -6.39 0.01
C HIS A 51 -24.54 -6.59 -0.07
N LEU A 52 -23.75 -5.58 0.29
CA LEU A 52 -22.30 -5.57 0.14
C LEU A 52 -21.64 -5.38 1.50
N ASP A 53 -20.72 -6.29 1.83
CA ASP A 53 -19.75 -6.09 2.89
C ASP A 53 -18.47 -5.50 2.31
N TYR A 54 -17.91 -4.49 2.97
CA TYR A 54 -16.68 -3.86 2.53
C TYR A 54 -15.59 -3.85 3.59
N LYS A 55 -14.34 -3.78 3.11
CA LYS A 55 -13.14 -3.58 3.92
C LYS A 55 -12.22 -2.57 3.23
N ALA A 56 -12.19 -1.35 3.79
CA ALA A 56 -11.29 -0.28 3.37
C ALA A 56 -9.99 -0.32 4.19
N VAL A 57 -8.85 -0.19 3.51
CA VAL A 57 -7.52 -0.25 4.12
C VAL A 57 -6.63 0.86 3.56
N GLN A 58 -6.09 1.69 4.43
CA GLN A 58 -4.99 2.60 4.11
C GLN A 58 -3.74 2.15 4.87
N ALA A 59 -2.60 2.11 4.18
CA ALA A 59 -1.32 1.69 4.75
C ALA A 59 -0.20 2.65 4.36
N LEU A 60 0.89 2.64 5.12
CA LEU A 60 2.15 3.26 4.74
C LEU A 60 2.97 2.31 3.86
N SER A 61 3.49 2.86 2.79
CA SER A 61 4.59 2.30 2.01
C SER A 61 5.89 2.88 2.56
N TYR A 62 6.81 1.98 2.91
CA TYR A 62 8.14 2.34 3.39
C TYR A 62 9.12 2.17 2.24
N GLY A 63 10.01 3.14 2.08
CA GLY A 63 11.10 3.15 1.12
C GLY A 63 12.43 3.42 1.82
N LEU A 64 13.50 3.35 1.04
CA LEU A 64 14.83 3.77 1.44
C LEU A 64 15.26 4.92 0.53
N ASP A 65 15.70 6.03 1.13
CA ASP A 65 16.46 7.04 0.42
C ASP A 65 17.85 6.46 0.16
N LYS A 66 18.16 6.21 -1.12
CA LYS A 66 19.40 5.55 -1.49
C LYS A 66 20.62 6.44 -1.23
N ASP A 67 20.53 7.73 -1.51
CA ASP A 67 21.68 8.63 -1.40
C ASP A 67 22.05 8.83 0.06
N LEU A 68 21.04 8.96 0.93
CA LEU A 68 21.25 9.03 2.38
C LEU A 68 21.71 7.68 2.95
N LEU A 69 21.14 6.57 2.48
CA LEU A 69 21.57 5.23 2.90
C LEU A 69 23.05 4.97 2.55
N ASP A 70 23.48 5.34 1.34
CA ASP A 70 24.86 5.17 0.88
C ASP A 70 25.82 6.05 1.71
N ALA A 71 25.39 7.26 2.11
CA ALA A 71 26.16 8.14 2.98
C ALA A 71 26.31 7.61 4.42
N LEU A 72 25.25 7.02 4.98
CA LEU A 72 25.22 6.48 6.34
C LEU A 72 25.79 5.05 6.43
N TRP A 73 26.01 4.37 5.31
CA TRP A 73 26.31 2.92 5.27
C TRP A 73 27.51 2.51 6.13
N GLY A 74 28.54 3.37 6.22
CA GLY A 74 29.72 3.14 7.05
C GLY A 74 29.40 3.07 8.54
N ASP A 75 28.45 3.89 8.99
CA ASP A 75 28.10 4.09 10.40
C ASP A 75 26.96 3.16 10.86
N LEU A 76 26.23 2.54 9.93
CA LEU A 76 25.20 1.54 10.23
C LEU A 76 25.79 0.30 10.90
N THR A 77 25.09 -0.19 11.93
CA THR A 77 25.42 -1.47 12.56
C THR A 77 25.11 -2.65 11.64
N ASP A 78 25.64 -3.83 11.95
CA ASP A 78 25.30 -5.05 11.20
C ASP A 78 23.80 -5.40 11.30
N ILE A 79 23.16 -5.03 12.41
CA ILE A 79 21.72 -5.22 12.63
C ILE A 79 20.92 -4.32 11.66
N ASP A 80 21.34 -3.06 11.52
CA ASP A 80 20.73 -2.10 10.58
C ASP A 80 20.92 -2.55 9.14
N LYS A 81 22.15 -2.92 8.77
CA LYS A 81 22.49 -3.46 7.44
C LYS A 81 21.67 -4.70 7.11
N GLY A 82 21.39 -5.55 8.10
CA GLY A 82 20.51 -6.72 7.97
C GLY A 82 19.06 -6.40 7.62
N CYS A 83 18.61 -5.15 7.79
CA CYS A 83 17.29 -4.69 7.38
C CYS A 83 17.21 -4.30 5.90
N VAL A 84 18.35 -4.19 5.20
CA VAL A 84 18.41 -3.83 3.78
C VAL A 84 18.56 -5.08 2.92
N THR A 85 17.59 -5.32 2.04
CA THR A 85 17.54 -6.49 1.15
C THR A 85 18.04 -6.17 -0.27
N PHE A 86 18.19 -7.20 -1.12
CA PHE A 86 18.75 -7.07 -2.47
C PHE A 86 17.92 -6.14 -3.37
N LYS A 87 18.59 -5.19 -4.04
CA LYS A 87 18.03 -3.96 -4.63
C LYS A 87 17.38 -3.08 -3.56
N PRO A 88 18.15 -2.17 -2.93
CA PRO A 88 17.94 -1.68 -1.56
C PRO A 88 16.45 -1.49 -1.25
N ALA A 89 15.90 -2.49 -0.58
CA ALA A 89 14.52 -2.53 -0.15
C ALA A 89 14.48 -2.85 1.33
N LEU A 90 13.62 -2.16 2.06
CA LEU A 90 13.52 -2.31 3.49
C LEU A 90 12.78 -3.60 3.85
N GLY A 91 13.46 -4.51 4.56
CA GLY A 91 12.86 -5.68 5.18
C GLY A 91 12.02 -5.28 6.38
N LEU A 92 10.73 -4.98 6.16
CA LEU A 92 9.82 -4.45 7.20
C LEU A 92 9.76 -5.27 8.49
N ALA A 93 9.86 -6.61 8.40
CA ALA A 93 9.82 -7.47 9.57
C ALA A 93 11.05 -7.31 10.48
N ALA A 94 12.23 -7.09 9.88
CA ALA A 94 13.46 -6.81 10.62
C ALA A 94 13.47 -5.37 11.13
N TYR A 95 13.11 -4.41 10.27
CA TYR A 95 13.03 -2.99 10.60
C TYR A 95 12.14 -2.69 11.81
N LYS A 96 10.95 -3.31 11.88
CA LYS A 96 10.01 -3.11 13.00
C LYS A 96 10.51 -3.62 14.36
N ARG A 97 11.63 -4.35 14.39
CA ARG A 97 12.26 -4.85 15.63
C ARG A 97 13.45 -4.01 16.06
N LEU A 98 13.85 -3.02 15.25
CA LEU A 98 14.93 -2.12 15.61
C LEU A 98 14.51 -1.22 16.77
N SER A 99 15.49 -0.80 17.56
CA SER A 99 15.34 0.27 18.54
C SER A 99 15.05 1.59 17.85
N GLU A 100 14.26 2.45 18.48
CA GLU A 100 13.93 3.80 17.97
C GLU A 100 15.15 4.69 17.72
N ASP A 101 16.29 4.37 18.37
CA ASP A 101 17.57 5.08 18.21
C ASP A 101 18.40 4.60 16.99
N SER A 102 17.87 3.69 16.16
CA SER A 102 18.62 3.18 15.01
C SER A 102 18.82 4.27 13.94
N LEU A 103 20.07 4.45 13.52
CA LEU A 103 20.46 5.42 12.48
C LEU A 103 19.78 5.14 11.13
N ILE A 104 19.33 3.91 10.87
CA ILE A 104 18.64 3.58 9.62
C ILE A 104 17.31 4.34 9.48
N HIS A 105 16.70 4.77 10.59
CA HIS A 105 15.47 5.55 10.56
C HIS A 105 15.61 6.85 9.76
N GLU A 106 16.81 7.44 9.71
CA GLU A 106 17.10 8.64 8.92
C GLU A 106 16.96 8.39 7.42
N ALA A 107 17.33 7.19 6.95
CA ALA A 107 17.24 6.79 5.55
C ALA A 107 15.88 6.20 5.16
N VAL A 108 14.95 5.99 6.10
CA VAL A 108 13.64 5.42 5.81
C VAL A 108 12.65 6.51 5.42
N THR A 109 12.10 6.39 4.21
CA THR A 109 11.01 7.25 3.74
C THR A 109 9.67 6.56 3.95
N THR A 110 8.63 7.35 4.28
CA THR A 110 7.26 6.84 4.37
C THR A 110 6.34 7.65 3.48
N ARG A 111 5.40 6.96 2.83
CA ARG A 111 4.34 7.57 2.03
C ARG A 111 3.06 6.78 2.19
N LEU A 112 1.91 7.41 1.99
CA LEU A 112 0.67 6.67 1.86
C LEU A 112 0.76 5.73 0.64
N ALA A 113 0.48 4.45 0.86
CA ALA A 113 0.27 3.50 -0.22
C ALA A 113 -1.05 3.79 -0.94
N MET A 114 -1.25 3.21 -2.12
CA MET A 114 -2.60 3.17 -2.71
C MET A 114 -3.52 2.42 -1.73
N PRO A 115 -4.69 2.98 -1.36
CA PRO A 115 -5.63 2.28 -0.50
C PRO A 115 -6.13 1.01 -1.18
N THR A 116 -6.54 0.05 -0.36
CA THR A 116 -7.16 -1.20 -0.80
C THR A 116 -8.61 -1.23 -0.35
N LEU A 117 -9.51 -1.59 -1.26
CA LEU A 117 -10.92 -1.81 -0.98
C LEU A 117 -11.27 -3.23 -1.40
N SER A 118 -11.79 -4.02 -0.47
CA SER A 118 -12.38 -5.34 -0.74
C SER A 118 -13.88 -5.21 -0.58
N VAL A 119 -14.64 -5.74 -1.53
CA VAL A 119 -16.12 -5.74 -1.50
C VAL A 119 -16.58 -7.16 -1.78
N GLU A 120 -17.47 -7.67 -0.94
CA GLU A 120 -18.05 -9.01 -1.01
C GLU A 120 -19.58 -8.90 -0.97
N GLU A 121 -20.27 -9.70 -1.79
CA GLU A 121 -21.72 -9.76 -1.78
C GLU A 121 -22.20 -10.66 -0.64
N VAL A 122 -23.12 -10.16 0.17
CA VAL A 122 -23.83 -10.93 1.19
C VAL A 122 -24.97 -11.64 0.50
N LEU A 123 -24.81 -12.94 0.26
CA LEU A 123 -25.91 -13.79 -0.17
C LEU A 123 -26.86 -13.93 1.03
N ASP A 124 -28.08 -13.42 0.86
CA ASP A 124 -29.15 -13.62 1.82
C ASP A 124 -29.51 -15.12 1.80
N ASP A 125 -29.01 -15.87 2.78
CA ASP A 125 -29.42 -17.25 3.01
C ASP A 125 -30.87 -17.22 3.50
N GLY A 126 -31.80 -17.09 2.55
CA GLY A 126 -33.23 -17.01 2.79
C GLY A 126 -33.70 -18.11 3.72
N ASN A 127 -34.15 -17.70 4.91
CA ASN A 127 -34.71 -18.56 5.95
C ASN A 127 -36.22 -18.31 6.05
#